data_AF-A0A355GLX6-F1
#
_entry.id   AF-A0A355GLX6-F1
#
_cell.length_a   1.000
_cell.length_b   1.000
_cell.length_c   1.000
_cell.angle_alpha   90.00
_cell.angle_beta   90.00
_cell.angle_gamma   90.00
#
_symmetry.space_group_name_H-M   'P 1'
#
loop_
_entity.id
_entity.type
_entity.pdbx_description
1 polymer ?
#
loop_
_entity_poly.entity_id
_entity_poly.type
_entity_poly.pdbx_seq_one_letter_code
_entity_poly.pdbx_strand_id
1 'polypeptide(L)'
;MSHCFCILSVLFSLLLVPFSAPQEIYAGEADRQIYQPTPVPDRIMLTWKQDPAHAQSVTWRTDTSVNECFGEIAFAGEGPEFVKRSRQLKAETSELKTDRGDCHFHALTFTDLKP
;
A
#
# COMPACT_ATOMS: atom_id res chain seq x y z
N MET A 1 -12.44 -63.49 31.09
CA MET A 1 -11.75 -62.84 29.96
C MET A 1 -12.69 -61.85 29.24
N SER A 2 -13.15 -60.80 29.93
CA SER A 2 -14.07 -59.80 29.34
C SER A 2 -13.92 -58.39 29.97
N HIS A 3 -12.78 -58.13 30.62
CA HIS A 3 -12.47 -56.81 31.20
C HIS A 3 -11.19 -56.19 30.61
N CYS A 4 -10.44 -56.94 29.81
CA CYS A 4 -9.21 -56.46 29.17
C CYS A 4 -9.48 -55.63 27.89
N PHE A 5 -10.66 -55.75 27.30
CA PHE A 5 -10.98 -55.15 25.98
C PHE A 5 -11.49 -53.70 26.06
N CYS A 6 -12.01 -53.23 27.21
CA CYS A 6 -12.55 -51.88 27.36
C CYS A 6 -11.49 -50.81 27.69
N ILE A 7 -10.35 -51.19 28.28
CA ILE A 7 -9.31 -50.22 28.66
C ILE A 7 -8.44 -49.86 27.43
N LEU A 8 -8.27 -50.81 26.50
CA LEU A 8 -7.49 -50.59 25.27
C LEU A 8 -8.22 -49.71 24.24
N SER A 9 -9.57 -49.64 24.27
CA SER A 9 -10.35 -48.80 23.34
C SER A 9 -10.36 -47.31 23.72
N VAL A 10 -10.19 -46.98 25.01
CA VAL A 10 -10.21 -45.58 25.48
C VAL A 10 -8.88 -44.87 25.21
N LEU A 11 -7.75 -45.60 25.21
CA LEU A 11 -6.42 -45.06 24.93
C LEU A 11 -6.19 -44.73 23.44
N PHE A 12 -6.90 -45.38 22.51
CA PHE A 12 -6.78 -45.08 21.08
C PHE A 12 -7.63 -43.87 20.65
N SER A 13 -8.65 -43.49 21.42
CA SER A 13 -9.52 -42.35 21.12
C SER A 13 -8.95 -40.98 21.54
N LEU A 14 -7.91 -40.95 22.38
CA LEU A 14 -7.30 -39.70 22.89
C LEU A 14 -6.10 -39.20 22.08
N LEU A 15 -5.63 -39.94 21.07
CA LEU A 15 -4.51 -39.55 20.20
C LEU A 15 -4.95 -38.88 18.87
N LEU A 16 -6.26 -38.67 18.69
CA LEU A 16 -6.85 -38.15 17.44
C LEU A 16 -7.41 -36.73 17.58
N VAL A 17 -7.03 -35.99 18.62
CA VAL A 17 -7.26 -34.55 18.63
C VAL A 17 -6.14 -33.93 17.78
N PRO A 18 -6.40 -33.46 16.55
CA PRO A 18 -5.40 -32.67 15.86
C PRO A 18 -5.12 -31.46 16.74
N PHE A 19 -3.86 -31.30 17.12
CA PHE A 19 -3.37 -30.05 17.70
C PHE A 19 -3.52 -28.98 16.61
N SER A 20 -4.69 -28.35 16.54
CA SER A 20 -4.87 -27.15 15.76
C SER A 20 -4.04 -26.07 16.43
N ALA A 21 -2.84 -25.81 15.89
CA ALA A 21 -2.10 -24.60 16.20
C ALA A 21 -3.05 -23.40 16.07
N PRO A 22 -2.97 -22.39 16.95
CA PRO A 22 -3.76 -21.18 16.80
C PRO A 22 -3.61 -20.63 15.38
N GLN A 23 -4.74 -20.46 14.69
CA GLN A 23 -4.78 -19.85 13.37
C GLN A 23 -4.18 -18.44 13.48
N GLU A 24 -3.00 -18.17 12.91
CA GLU A 24 -2.49 -16.81 12.65
C GLU A 24 -3.34 -16.06 11.58
N ILE A 25 -4.63 -16.37 11.47
CA ILE A 25 -5.49 -15.85 10.39
C ILE A 25 -6.04 -14.45 10.70
N TYR A 26 -5.82 -13.90 11.89
CA TYR A 26 -6.33 -12.58 12.25
C TYR A 26 -5.39 -11.42 11.89
N ALA A 27 -4.08 -11.64 11.83
CA ALA A 27 -3.14 -10.54 11.58
C ALA A 27 -3.05 -10.15 10.10
N GLY A 28 -2.96 -11.13 9.19
CA GLY A 28 -2.76 -10.86 7.76
C GLY A 28 -3.97 -10.24 7.06
N GLU A 29 -5.19 -10.66 7.39
CA GLU A 29 -6.41 -10.13 6.76
C GLU A 29 -6.74 -8.71 7.28
N ALA A 30 -6.56 -8.47 8.58
CA ALA A 30 -6.70 -7.13 9.14
C ALA A 30 -5.67 -6.16 8.53
N ASP A 31 -4.43 -6.61 8.34
CA ASP A 31 -3.36 -5.84 7.70
C ASP A 31 -3.71 -5.48 6.24
N ARG A 32 -4.20 -6.44 5.46
CA ARG A 32 -4.73 -6.20 4.10
C ARG A 32 -5.84 -5.16 4.11
N GLN A 33 -6.78 -5.23 5.06
CA GLN A 33 -7.88 -4.27 5.14
C GLN A 33 -7.39 -2.86 5.49
N ILE A 34 -6.42 -2.74 6.39
CA ILE A 34 -5.90 -1.45 6.86
C ILE A 34 -5.04 -0.76 5.81
N TYR A 35 -4.24 -1.51 5.05
CA TYR A 35 -3.27 -0.96 4.09
C TYR A 35 -3.70 -1.02 2.63
N GLN A 36 -4.95 -1.38 2.37
CA GLN A 36 -5.55 -1.38 1.05
C GLN A 36 -5.48 0.02 0.43
N PRO A 37 -4.93 0.15 -0.79
CA PRO A 37 -4.97 1.41 -1.53
C PRO A 37 -6.40 1.87 -1.78
N THR A 38 -6.59 3.18 -1.96
CA THR A 38 -7.88 3.79 -2.32
C THR A 38 -7.69 4.72 -3.52
N PRO A 39 -8.74 5.28 -4.12
CA PRO A 39 -8.59 6.28 -5.18
C PRO A 39 -7.92 7.57 -4.68
N VAL A 40 -7.91 7.82 -3.37
CA VAL A 40 -7.23 8.96 -2.77
C VAL A 40 -5.73 8.67 -2.69
N PRO A 41 -4.86 9.54 -3.22
CA PRO A 41 -3.42 9.37 -3.13
C PRO A 41 -2.93 9.23 -1.68
N ASP A 42 -2.16 8.18 -1.41
CA ASP A 42 -1.46 7.98 -0.14
C ASP A 42 0.05 7.74 -0.37
N ARG A 43 0.81 7.72 0.73
CA ARG A 43 2.28 7.50 0.71
C ARG A 43 3.01 8.46 -0.24
N ILE A 44 2.62 9.73 -0.22
CA ILE A 44 3.24 10.79 -1.03
C ILE A 44 4.65 11.06 -0.50
N MET A 45 5.65 10.82 -1.34
CA MET A 45 7.07 10.96 -1.01
C MET A 45 7.73 11.95 -1.95
N LEU A 46 8.49 12.89 -1.38
CA LEU A 46 9.37 13.80 -2.13
C LEU A 46 10.80 13.24 -2.13
N THR A 47 11.41 13.17 -3.31
CA THR A 47 12.78 12.67 -3.53
C THR A 47 13.45 13.42 -4.67
N TRP A 48 14.70 13.11 -5.00
CA TRP A 48 15.43 13.72 -6.12
C TRP A 48 15.88 12.65 -7.11
N LYS A 49 15.56 12.86 -8.40
CA LYS A 49 16.11 12.11 -9.53
C LYS A 49 17.18 12.92 -10.28
N GLN A 50 17.24 14.23 -10.05
CA GLN A 50 18.08 15.23 -10.72
C GLN A 50 18.70 16.20 -9.69
N ASP A 51 19.22 17.35 -10.14
CA ASP A 51 19.75 18.40 -9.27
C ASP A 51 18.71 18.83 -8.22
N PRO A 52 18.93 18.54 -6.92
CA PRO A 52 17.95 18.83 -5.87
C PRO A 52 17.74 20.33 -5.63
N ALA A 53 18.62 21.21 -6.13
CA ALA A 53 18.42 22.66 -6.03
C ALA A 53 17.35 23.17 -7.02
N HIS A 54 17.15 22.47 -8.14
CA HIS A 54 16.28 22.94 -9.23
C HIS A 54 15.26 21.89 -9.69
N ALA A 55 15.19 20.73 -9.05
CA ALA A 55 14.25 19.68 -9.37
C ALA A 55 13.78 18.90 -8.14
N GLN A 56 12.53 18.45 -8.17
CA GLN A 56 11.92 17.64 -7.13
C GLN A 56 11.05 16.55 -7.76
N SER A 57 11.34 15.30 -7.43
CA SER A 57 10.54 14.15 -7.81
C SER A 57 9.51 13.84 -6.74
N VAL A 58 8.29 13.48 -7.15
CA VAL A 58 7.20 13.11 -6.26
C VAL A 58 6.69 11.73 -6.69
N THR A 59 6.52 10.84 -5.72
CA THR A 59 5.89 9.54 -5.93
C THR A 59 4.75 9.32 -4.94
N TRP A 60 3.73 8.58 -5.36
CA TRP A 60 2.58 8.21 -4.52
C TRP A 60 1.93 6.95 -5.09
N ARG A 61 0.97 6.38 -4.36
CA ARG A 61 0.12 5.30 -4.89
C ARG A 61 -1.35 5.64 -4.80
N THR A 62 -2.15 4.95 -5.62
CA THR A 62 -3.61 4.87 -5.57
C THR A 62 -4.04 3.42 -5.77
N ASP A 63 -5.33 3.13 -5.66
CA ASP A 63 -5.87 1.87 -6.17
C ASP A 63 -5.85 1.81 -7.71
N THR A 64 -6.19 0.65 -8.24
CA THR A 64 -6.11 0.40 -9.69
C THR A 64 -7.24 1.08 -10.49
N SER A 65 -8.19 1.76 -9.85
CA SER A 65 -9.26 2.50 -10.55
C SER A 65 -8.74 3.79 -11.19
N VAL A 66 -7.64 4.35 -10.68
CA VAL A 66 -7.06 5.62 -11.13
C VAL A 66 -6.01 5.36 -12.20
N ASN A 67 -6.39 5.57 -13.46
CA ASN A 67 -5.53 5.32 -14.62
C ASN A 67 -4.62 6.50 -15.01
N GLU A 68 -4.98 7.70 -14.56
CA GLU A 68 -4.21 8.92 -14.82
C GLU A 68 -4.14 9.76 -13.55
N CYS A 69 -2.96 10.31 -13.28
CA CYS A 69 -2.76 11.28 -12.20
C CYS A 69 -1.92 12.46 -12.68
N PHE A 70 -2.06 13.55 -11.94
CA PHE A 70 -1.40 14.82 -12.24
C PHE A 70 -0.85 15.40 -10.94
N GLY A 71 0.26 16.12 -11.03
CA GLY A 71 0.74 16.98 -9.96
C GLY A 71 0.77 18.43 -10.43
N GLU A 72 0.44 19.32 -9.51
CA GLU A 72 0.45 20.75 -9.74
C GLU A 72 1.45 21.44 -8.84
N ILE A 73 2.18 22.40 -9.40
CA ILE A 73 3.14 23.21 -8.66
C ILE A 73 3.00 24.68 -9.07
N ALA A 74 3.07 25.57 -8.09
CA ALA A 74 3.04 27.01 -8.29
C ALA A 74 4.13 27.67 -7.44
N PHE A 75 4.64 28.82 -7.89
CA PHE A 75 5.42 29.68 -7.02
C PHE A 75 4.55 30.18 -5.88
N ALA A 76 5.01 29.98 -4.64
CA ALA A 76 4.37 30.59 -3.49
C ALA A 76 4.31 32.11 -3.69
N GLY A 77 3.11 32.67 -3.60
CA GLY A 77 2.86 34.09 -3.80
C GLY A 77 1.96 34.65 -2.71
N GLU A 78 1.69 35.95 -2.78
CA GLU A 78 0.80 36.61 -1.83
C GLU A 78 -0.66 36.23 -2.09
N GLY A 79 -1.36 35.79 -1.04
CA GLY A 79 -2.78 35.47 -1.08
C GLY A 79 -3.12 34.16 -1.80
N PRO A 80 -4.41 33.75 -1.79
CA PRO A 80 -4.86 32.44 -2.28
C PRO A 80 -4.78 32.29 -3.81
N GLU A 81 -4.67 33.40 -4.54
CA GLU A 81 -4.73 33.43 -6.01
C GLU A 81 -3.47 32.86 -6.70
N PHE A 82 -2.39 32.61 -5.95
CA PHE A 82 -1.16 32.04 -6.51
C PHE A 82 -1.38 30.68 -7.22
N VAL A 83 -2.39 29.92 -6.79
CA VAL A 83 -2.78 28.63 -7.39
C VAL A 83 -3.17 28.77 -8.87
N LYS A 84 -3.67 29.94 -9.31
CA LYS A 84 -4.01 30.19 -10.73
C LYS A 84 -2.79 30.18 -11.65
N ARG A 85 -1.59 30.30 -11.08
CA ARG A 85 -0.31 30.23 -11.78
C ARG A 85 0.34 28.85 -11.64
N SER A 86 -0.41 27.84 -11.19
CA SER A 86 0.10 26.48 -11.17
C SER A 86 0.36 25.97 -12.59
N ARG A 87 1.39 25.14 -12.72
CA ARG A 87 1.56 24.28 -13.90
C ARG A 87 1.25 22.85 -13.48
N GLN A 88 0.60 22.13 -14.37
CA GLN A 88 0.21 20.75 -14.19
C GLN A 88 1.12 19.83 -15.02
N LEU A 89 1.59 18.74 -14.40
CA LEU A 89 2.35 17.69 -15.06
C LEU A 89 1.61 16.36 -14.90
N LYS A 90 1.46 15.61 -15.99
CA LYS A 90 0.97 14.23 -15.95
C LYS A 90 2.02 13.32 -15.31
N ALA A 91 1.58 12.44 -14.42
CA ALA A 91 2.45 11.44 -13.80
C ALA A 91 2.62 10.20 -14.69
N GLU A 92 3.82 9.65 -14.69
CA GLU A 92 4.07 8.28 -15.15
C GLU A 92 3.38 7.32 -14.18
N THR A 93 2.65 6.33 -14.69
CA THR A 93 1.88 5.38 -13.89
C THR A 93 2.33 3.95 -14.19
N SER A 94 2.57 3.16 -13.13
CA SER A 94 2.93 1.74 -13.22
C SER A 94 2.09 0.90 -12.28
N GLU A 95 1.65 -0.26 -12.75
CA GLU A 95 0.94 -1.24 -11.92
C GLU A 95 1.92 -2.01 -11.03
N LEU A 96 1.54 -2.21 -9.77
CA LEU A 96 2.24 -3.09 -8.84
C LEU A 96 1.25 -4.06 -8.19
N LYS A 97 1.51 -5.36 -8.38
CA LYS A 97 0.76 -6.44 -7.74
C LYS A 97 1.46 -6.90 -6.47
N THR A 98 0.72 -6.99 -5.38
CA THR A 98 1.27 -7.41 -4.08
C THR A 98 0.33 -8.39 -3.39
N ASP A 99 0.85 -9.14 -2.42
CA ASP A 99 0.06 -9.98 -1.52
C ASP A 99 -0.86 -9.16 -0.59
N ARG A 100 -0.70 -7.83 -0.58
CA ARG A 100 -1.44 -6.85 0.23
C ARG A 100 -2.46 -6.02 -0.56
N GLY A 101 -2.57 -6.27 -1.86
CA GLY A 101 -3.47 -5.55 -2.77
C GLY A 101 -2.72 -4.96 -3.96
N ASP A 102 -3.39 -4.98 -5.11
CA ASP A 102 -2.89 -4.37 -6.34
C ASP A 102 -3.05 -2.84 -6.24
N CYS A 103 -2.10 -2.10 -6.80
CA CYS A 103 -2.09 -0.65 -6.77
C CYS A 103 -1.45 -0.06 -8.02
N HIS A 104 -1.71 1.21 -8.25
CA HIS A 104 -0.95 2.01 -9.20
C HIS A 104 0.05 2.89 -8.44
N PHE A 105 1.31 2.84 -8.83
CA PHE A 105 2.33 3.80 -8.44
C PHE A 105 2.43 4.89 -9.47
N HIS A 106 2.54 6.12 -9.00
CA HIS A 106 2.67 7.29 -9.85
C HIS A 106 3.97 8.02 -9.53
N ALA A 107 4.60 8.58 -10.55
CA ALA A 107 5.81 9.37 -10.42
C ALA A 107 5.80 10.56 -11.37
N LEU A 108 6.26 11.71 -10.89
CA LEU A 108 6.64 12.83 -11.74
C LEU A 108 7.85 13.54 -11.18
N THR A 109 8.48 14.37 -12.01
CA THR A 109 9.57 15.25 -11.59
C THR A 109 9.27 16.66 -12.05
N PHE A 110 9.16 17.58 -11.10
CA PHE A 110 9.14 19.00 -11.39
C PHE A 110 10.58 19.49 -11.61
N THR A 111 10.82 20.19 -12.70
CA THR A 111 12.13 20.76 -13.08
C THR A 111 12.09 22.29 -13.04
N ASP A 112 13.22 22.97 -13.22
CA ASP A 112 13.27 24.44 -13.29
C ASP A 112 12.73 25.13 -12.03
N LEU A 113 12.90 24.48 -10.87
CA LEU A 113 12.56 25.04 -9.56
C LEU A 113 13.57 26.12 -9.18
N LYS A 114 13.14 27.04 -8.32
CA LYS A 114 14.03 28.05 -7.74
C LYS A 114 14.39 27.63 -6.31
N PRO A 115 15.68 27.67 -5.93
CA PRO A 115 16.12 27.52 -4.54
C PRO A 115 15.48 28.55 -3.60
#